data_AF-A0A4Q5YPU0-F1
#
_entry.id   AF-A0A4Q5YPU0-F1
#
_cell.length_a   1.000
_cell.length_b   1.000
_cell.length_c   1.000
_cell.angle_alpha   90.00
_cell.angle_beta   90.00
_cell.angle_gamma   90.00
#
_symmetry.space_group_name_H-M   'P 1'
#
loop_
_entity.id
_entity.type
_entity.pdbx_description
1 polymer ?
#
loop_
_entity_poly.entity_id
_entity_poly.type
_entity_poly.pdbx_seq_one_letter_code
_entity_poly.pdbx_strand_id
1 'polypeptide(L)'
;MTKKLYFLFASCLLLLISSCASEDQVASQPFVAAFEQSSYNYRDIPESREMLVVFSQPASANGTVTIEIESQDANYGVDFATTPEASGMIFTLPIISGQRNASFLFRNLVFPFNSDDKVVKFKIVSIDYPGEHNIQGYTTSTVSFGESLGGVATPSVGGPNQGNQVYVDLSSDTFTQVRRDSWDLGFYCGEEFRIGLNASIYMAAKKLDQTNIDQVTQAMVSPFFAQVGIGTFDPENMNYVDDPSGAIGGTAIDEVSINDAENHVYLVNMGYTIGTMTPV
;
A
#
# COMPACT_ATOMS: atom_id res chain seq x y z
N MET A 1 91.44 31.85 -6.60
CA MET A 1 90.52 33.01 -6.56
C MET A 1 89.11 32.46 -6.72
N THR A 2 88.34 32.47 -5.64
CA THR A 2 87.14 31.64 -5.40
C THR A 2 85.96 32.03 -6.31
N LYS A 3 85.47 31.05 -7.08
CA LYS A 3 84.22 31.12 -7.85
C LYS A 3 83.03 30.72 -6.99
N LYS A 4 81.92 31.44 -7.18
CA LYS A 4 80.56 31.14 -6.70
C LYS A 4 80.03 29.84 -7.33
N LEU A 5 79.03 29.27 -6.66
CA LEU A 5 77.74 28.81 -7.21
C LEU A 5 77.47 27.29 -7.26
N TYR A 6 76.25 26.96 -6.79
CA TYR A 6 75.45 25.73 -6.89
C TYR A 6 75.62 24.65 -5.81
N PHE A 7 74.66 24.59 -4.89
CA PHE A 7 74.12 23.33 -4.37
C PHE A 7 72.62 23.50 -4.11
N LEU A 8 71.83 23.09 -5.10
CA LEU A 8 70.42 22.73 -5.00
C LEU A 8 70.37 21.27 -5.50
N PHE A 9 69.36 20.51 -5.07
CA PHE A 9 69.04 19.12 -5.44
C PHE A 9 69.60 18.02 -4.53
N ALA A 10 68.77 17.56 -3.59
CA ALA A 10 68.53 16.14 -3.23
C ALA A 10 67.89 16.06 -1.83
N SER A 11 66.61 16.46 -1.74
CA SER A 11 65.75 16.06 -0.61
C SER A 11 64.39 15.71 -1.20
N CYS A 12 64.34 14.54 -1.81
CA CYS A 12 63.12 13.90 -2.30
C CYS A 12 63.40 12.40 -2.42
N LEU A 13 63.45 11.70 -1.29
CA LEU A 13 63.17 10.26 -1.23
C LEU A 13 63.08 9.82 0.24
N LEU A 14 62.13 8.92 0.52
CA LEU A 14 61.81 8.25 1.80
C LEU A 14 60.76 8.94 2.69
N LEU A 15 59.56 9.10 2.15
CA LEU A 15 58.33 8.85 2.91
C LEU A 15 57.65 7.63 2.30
N LEU A 16 58.08 6.44 2.75
CA LEU A 16 57.33 5.21 2.57
C LEU A 16 56.05 5.34 3.41
N ILE A 17 55.00 5.80 2.74
CA ILE A 17 53.60 5.70 3.19
C ILE A 17 53.29 4.24 3.50
N SER A 18 53.41 3.87 4.78
CA SER A 18 52.71 2.72 5.34
C SER A 18 51.23 3.11 5.44
N SER A 19 50.54 3.04 4.31
CA SER A 19 49.08 3.02 4.26
C SER A 19 48.64 1.61 4.66
N CYS A 20 48.64 1.35 5.96
CA CYS A 20 47.84 0.27 6.50
C CYS A 20 46.39 0.76 6.39
N ALA A 21 45.76 0.51 5.24
CA ALA A 21 44.31 0.55 5.17
C ALA A 21 43.83 -0.54 6.13
N SER A 22 43.41 -0.15 7.33
CA SER A 22 42.55 -1.02 8.12
C SER A 22 41.37 -1.32 7.21
N GLU A 23 41.25 -2.57 6.77
CA GLU A 23 40.01 -3.05 6.19
C GLU A 23 38.95 -2.78 7.25
N ASP A 24 38.17 -1.72 7.05
CA ASP A 24 36.97 -1.46 7.84
C ASP A 24 36.12 -2.72 7.67
N GLN A 25 36.13 -3.56 8.70
CA GLN A 25 35.18 -4.66 8.85
C GLN A 25 33.81 -4.00 8.74
N VAL A 26 33.13 -4.20 7.61
CA VAL A 26 31.75 -3.78 7.45
C VAL A 26 31.00 -4.38 8.63
N ALA A 27 30.55 -3.53 9.55
CA ALA A 27 29.82 -3.97 10.72
C ALA A 27 28.70 -4.88 10.24
N SER A 28 28.70 -6.13 10.69
CA SER A 28 27.63 -7.08 10.38
C SER A 28 26.32 -6.41 10.76
N GLN A 29 25.35 -6.38 9.84
CA GLN A 29 24.03 -5.88 10.21
C GLN A 29 23.50 -6.71 11.39
N PRO A 30 22.96 -6.07 12.43
CA PRO A 30 22.48 -6.80 13.60
C PRO A 30 21.29 -7.68 13.22
N PHE A 31 21.14 -8.80 13.91
CA PHE A 31 19.93 -9.61 13.82
C PHE A 31 18.75 -8.81 14.40
N VAL A 32 17.69 -8.62 13.62
CA VAL A 32 16.51 -7.85 14.03
C VAL A 32 15.30 -8.75 14.12
N ALA A 33 14.50 -8.58 15.18
CA ALA A 33 13.16 -9.16 15.28
C ALA A 33 12.10 -8.06 15.40
N ALA A 34 10.98 -8.25 14.70
CA ALA A 34 9.84 -7.34 14.67
C ALA A 34 8.54 -8.14 14.53
N PHE A 35 7.39 -7.59 14.94
CA PHE A 35 6.10 -8.15 14.54
C PHE A 35 5.89 -7.98 13.04
N GLU A 36 5.16 -8.90 12.41
CA GLU A 36 4.78 -8.80 10.99
C GLU A 36 3.83 -7.62 10.75
N GLN A 37 2.90 -7.40 11.68
CA GLN A 37 1.89 -6.35 11.59
C GLN A 37 1.86 -5.52 12.88
N SER A 38 1.65 -4.22 12.73
CA SER A 38 1.52 -3.28 13.86
C SER A 38 0.19 -3.40 14.60
N SER A 39 -0.85 -3.91 13.95
CA SER A 39 -2.16 -4.10 14.56
C SER A 39 -2.98 -5.20 13.89
N TYR A 40 -4.00 -5.66 14.62
CA TYR A 40 -5.00 -6.61 14.17
C TYR A 40 -6.38 -6.14 14.66
N ASN A 41 -7.41 -6.36 13.85
CA ASN A 41 -8.79 -6.16 14.28
C ASN A 41 -9.32 -7.44 14.94
N TYR A 42 -9.88 -7.30 16.14
CA TYR A 42 -10.53 -8.36 16.89
C TYR A 42 -11.61 -9.10 16.08
N ARG A 43 -12.37 -8.37 15.25
CA ARG A 43 -13.47 -8.90 14.44
C ARG A 43 -13.01 -9.95 13.43
N ASP A 44 -11.74 -9.90 13.03
CA ASP A 44 -11.12 -10.84 12.10
C ASP A 44 -10.56 -12.09 12.79
N ILE A 45 -10.75 -12.22 14.11
CA ILE A 45 -10.21 -13.30 14.93
C ILE A 45 -11.35 -14.00 15.69
N PRO A 46 -12.25 -14.76 15.02
CA PRO A 46 -13.40 -15.35 15.69
C PRO A 46 -13.05 -16.40 16.76
N GLU A 47 -11.93 -17.11 16.60
CA GLU A 47 -11.46 -18.12 17.54
C GLU A 47 -10.00 -17.89 17.92
N SER A 48 -9.11 -17.91 16.92
CA SER A 48 -7.69 -17.68 17.13
C SER A 48 -6.99 -17.20 15.87
N ARG A 49 -5.83 -16.56 16.05
CA ARG A 49 -4.97 -16.10 14.95
C ARG A 49 -3.51 -16.34 15.30
N GLU A 50 -2.76 -16.87 14.35
CA GLU A 50 -1.31 -16.94 14.44
C GLU A 50 -0.71 -15.55 14.23
N MET A 51 0.10 -15.12 15.18
CA MET A 51 0.83 -13.85 15.14
C MET A 51 2.31 -14.13 14.92
N LEU A 52 2.92 -13.42 13.98
CA LEU A 52 4.29 -13.66 13.55
C LEU A 52 5.24 -12.58 14.08
N VAL A 53 6.39 -13.04 14.57
CA VAL A 53 7.59 -12.24 14.79
C VAL A 53 8.59 -12.59 13.69
N VAL A 54 8.84 -11.67 12.77
CA VAL A 54 9.73 -11.83 11.61
C VAL A 54 11.15 -11.42 11.92
N PHE A 55 12.11 -12.09 11.30
CA PHE A 55 13.54 -11.84 11.48
C PHE A 55 14.16 -11.20 10.23
N SER A 56 15.15 -10.32 10.40
CA SER A 56 15.85 -9.66 9.28
C SER A 56 16.56 -10.64 8.34
N GLN A 57 16.94 -11.80 8.87
CA GLN A 57 17.62 -12.88 8.14
C GLN A 57 17.28 -14.24 8.77
N PRO A 58 17.54 -15.37 8.08
CA PRO A 58 17.44 -16.68 8.72
C PRO A 58 18.32 -16.71 9.97
N ALA A 59 17.78 -17.18 11.09
CA ALA A 59 18.53 -17.30 12.33
C ALA A 59 19.72 -18.25 12.11
N SER A 60 20.93 -17.80 12.41
CA SER A 60 22.14 -18.63 12.37
C SER A 60 22.29 -19.51 13.62
N ALA A 61 21.63 -19.17 14.73
CA ALA A 61 21.67 -19.91 15.97
C ALA A 61 20.29 -19.98 16.65
N ASN A 62 20.18 -20.79 17.71
CA ASN A 62 19.00 -20.77 18.57
C ASN A 62 19.07 -19.60 19.55
N GLY A 63 17.91 -19.08 19.96
CA GLY A 63 17.78 -17.98 20.92
C GLY A 63 16.35 -17.85 21.41
N THR A 64 16.01 -16.74 22.05
CA THR A 64 14.64 -16.45 22.48
C THR A 64 14.23 -14.99 22.25
N VAL A 65 12.95 -14.77 22.01
CA VAL A 65 12.31 -13.45 22.03
C VAL A 65 11.36 -13.41 23.21
N THR A 66 11.48 -12.42 24.08
CA THR A 66 10.56 -12.20 25.20
C THR A 66 9.52 -11.16 24.80
N ILE A 67 8.25 -11.50 25.01
CA ILE A 67 7.11 -10.65 24.71
C ILE A 67 6.37 -10.32 26.01
N GLU A 68 6.11 -9.04 26.21
CA GLU A 68 5.26 -8.50 27.27
C GLU A 68 3.87 -8.17 26.71
N ILE A 69 2.84 -8.45 27.50
CA ILE A 69 1.44 -8.13 27.20
C ILE A 69 1.01 -6.95 28.07
N GLU A 70 0.62 -5.86 27.43
CA GLU A 70 -0.06 -4.72 28.06
C GLU A 70 -1.53 -4.76 27.65
N SER A 71 -2.46 -4.83 28.61
CA SER A 71 -3.90 -4.80 28.32
C SER A 71 -4.56 -3.55 28.90
N GLN A 72 -5.52 -3.01 28.15
CA GLN A 72 -6.44 -1.96 28.59
C GLN A 72 -7.85 -2.53 28.50
N ASP A 73 -8.55 -2.51 29.64
CA ASP A 73 -9.93 -3.01 29.79
C ASP A 73 -10.16 -4.48 29.36
N ALA A 74 -9.08 -5.21 29.05
CA ALA A 74 -9.06 -6.61 28.66
C ALA A 74 -8.33 -7.49 29.69
N ASN A 75 -8.92 -8.65 29.99
CA ASN A 75 -8.46 -9.59 31.01
C ASN A 75 -7.90 -10.87 30.38
N TYR A 76 -6.65 -11.20 30.70
CA TYR A 76 -6.02 -12.44 30.25
C TYR A 76 -6.70 -13.67 30.90
N GLY A 77 -6.96 -14.70 30.10
CA GLY A 77 -7.67 -15.92 30.49
C GLY A 77 -9.21 -15.80 30.50
N VAL A 78 -9.75 -14.59 30.33
CA VAL A 78 -11.20 -14.33 30.26
C VAL A 78 -11.58 -13.73 28.91
N ASP A 79 -10.96 -12.62 28.51
CA ASP A 79 -11.22 -11.93 27.24
C ASP A 79 -10.36 -12.50 26.11
N PHE A 80 -9.11 -12.84 26.42
CA PHE A 80 -8.15 -13.40 25.47
C PHE A 80 -7.14 -14.30 26.18
N ALA A 81 -6.45 -15.15 25.43
CA ALA A 81 -5.31 -15.94 25.93
C ALA A 81 -4.25 -16.09 24.82
N THR A 82 -3.05 -16.54 25.19
CA THR A 82 -1.99 -16.84 24.22
C THR A 82 -1.53 -18.29 24.31
N THR A 83 -0.89 -18.79 23.25
CA THR A 83 -0.10 -20.02 23.28
C THR A 83 1.26 -19.72 22.67
N PRO A 84 2.38 -19.83 23.44
CA PRO A 84 2.45 -20.31 24.83
C PRO A 84 1.71 -19.41 25.84
N GLU A 85 1.29 -20.01 26.95
CA GLU A 85 0.59 -19.31 28.03
C GLU A 85 1.55 -18.31 28.70
N ALA A 86 1.05 -17.10 28.96
CA ALA A 86 1.83 -16.05 29.59
C ALA A 86 1.82 -16.20 31.11
N SER A 87 3.00 -16.18 31.72
CA SER A 87 3.15 -16.12 33.17
C SER A 87 3.44 -14.68 33.58
N GLY A 88 2.51 -14.05 34.30
CA GLY A 88 2.66 -12.65 34.70
C GLY A 88 2.69 -11.68 33.51
N MET A 89 1.84 -11.91 32.50
CA MET A 89 1.76 -11.13 31.26
C MET A 89 3.03 -11.19 30.39
N ILE A 90 3.92 -12.15 30.63
CA ILE A 90 5.14 -12.34 29.84
C ILE A 90 5.19 -13.78 29.33
N PHE A 91 5.60 -13.95 28.08
CA PHE A 91 5.93 -15.25 27.50
C PHE A 91 7.15 -15.14 26.59
N THR A 92 7.76 -16.28 26.27
CA THR A 92 8.95 -16.35 25.42
C THR A 92 8.69 -17.22 24.20
N LEU A 93 9.26 -16.80 23.07
CA LEU A 93 9.22 -17.53 21.81
C LEU A 93 10.62 -18.01 21.44
N PRO A 94 10.78 -19.27 21.01
CA PRO A 94 12.07 -19.78 20.57
C PRO A 94 12.43 -19.20 19.21
N ILE A 95 13.66 -18.71 19.09
CA ILE A 95 14.32 -18.50 17.79
C ILE A 95 15.01 -19.83 17.46
N ILE A 96 14.66 -20.44 16.34
CA ILE A 96 15.26 -21.71 15.90
C ILE A 96 16.16 -21.45 14.69
N SER A 97 17.37 -21.99 14.72
CA SER A 97 18.33 -21.89 13.62
C SER A 97 17.69 -22.33 12.29
N GLY A 98 17.92 -21.55 11.24
CA GLY A 98 17.36 -21.71 9.90
C GLY A 98 16.00 -21.03 9.69
N GLN A 99 15.27 -20.66 10.76
CA GLN A 99 13.96 -20.03 10.63
C GLN A 99 14.05 -18.52 10.38
N ARG A 100 13.02 -17.97 9.72
CA ARG A 100 12.87 -16.53 9.44
C ARG A 100 11.80 -15.85 10.30
N ASN A 101 11.11 -16.62 11.13
CA ASN A 101 10.11 -16.11 12.04
C ASN A 101 9.96 -17.05 13.25
N ALA A 102 9.35 -16.52 14.29
CA ALA A 102 8.71 -17.27 15.36
C ALA A 102 7.23 -16.89 15.40
N SER A 103 6.39 -17.74 15.98
CA SER A 103 4.96 -17.48 16.07
C SER A 103 4.38 -17.80 17.44
N PHE A 104 3.25 -17.16 17.74
CA PHE A 104 2.40 -17.48 18.88
C PHE A 104 0.94 -17.40 18.46
N LEU A 105 0.08 -18.12 19.18
CA LEU A 105 -1.34 -18.09 18.93
C LEU A 105 -2.01 -17.07 19.86
N PHE A 106 -2.73 -16.11 19.30
CA PHE A 106 -3.72 -15.32 20.03
C PHE A 106 -5.06 -16.05 19.99
N ARG A 107 -5.68 -16.25 21.15
CA ARG A 107 -7.00 -16.88 21.29
C ARG A 107 -8.00 -15.85 21.77
N ASN A 108 -9.08 -15.73 21.02
CA ASN A 108 -10.22 -14.91 21.36
C ASN A 108 -11.21 -15.74 22.20
N LEU A 109 -11.56 -15.24 23.38
CA LEU A 109 -12.44 -15.97 24.31
C LEU A 109 -13.82 -15.35 24.45
N VAL A 110 -14.05 -14.17 23.86
CA VAL A 110 -15.30 -13.42 24.02
C VAL A 110 -16.10 -13.23 22.72
N PHE A 111 -15.64 -13.79 21.60
CA PHE A 111 -16.33 -13.59 20.31
C PHE A 111 -17.74 -14.20 20.30
N PRO A 112 -18.77 -13.52 19.76
CA PRO A 112 -18.77 -12.20 19.11
C PRO A 112 -19.07 -11.01 20.07
N PHE A 113 -19.08 -11.25 21.37
CA PHE A 113 -19.36 -10.23 22.38
C PHE A 113 -18.15 -9.32 22.55
N ASN A 114 -18.39 -8.03 22.35
CA ASN A 114 -17.35 -7.01 22.34
C ASN A 114 -17.73 -5.84 23.26
N SER A 115 -16.74 -5.29 23.95
CA SER A 115 -16.76 -3.87 24.30
C SER A 115 -15.66 -3.17 23.51
N ASP A 116 -16.05 -2.16 22.73
CA ASP A 116 -15.18 -1.48 21.76
C ASP A 116 -14.01 -0.69 22.42
N ASP A 117 -13.87 -0.75 23.75
CA ASP A 117 -12.82 -0.12 24.56
C ASP A 117 -11.62 -1.04 24.87
N LYS A 118 -11.73 -2.34 24.61
CA LYS A 118 -10.67 -3.32 24.91
C LYS A 118 -9.48 -3.20 23.95
N VAL A 119 -8.27 -3.20 24.51
CA VAL A 119 -7.02 -3.20 23.74
C VAL A 119 -6.04 -4.18 24.35
N VAL A 120 -5.41 -5.01 23.50
CA VAL A 120 -4.32 -5.91 23.90
C VAL A 120 -3.09 -5.59 23.07
N LYS A 121 -2.02 -5.16 23.72
CA LYS A 121 -0.76 -4.82 23.07
C LYS A 121 0.33 -5.83 23.45
N PHE A 122 0.99 -6.35 22.43
CA PHE A 122 2.19 -7.16 22.53
C PHE A 122 3.40 -6.29 22.29
N LYS A 123 4.47 -6.48 23.08
CA LYS A 123 5.71 -5.71 22.98
C LYS A 123 6.91 -6.63 23.08
N ILE A 124 7.83 -6.52 22.14
CA ILE A 124 9.12 -7.20 22.23
C ILE A 124 9.97 -6.46 23.24
N VAL A 125 10.29 -7.10 24.37
CA VAL A 125 11.05 -6.48 25.47
C VAL A 125 12.52 -6.87 25.48
N SER A 126 12.83 -8.08 25.03
CA SER A 126 14.22 -8.54 24.91
C SER A 126 14.37 -9.60 23.84
N ILE A 127 15.55 -9.65 23.24
CA ILE A 127 16.00 -10.74 22.38
C ILE A 127 17.25 -11.32 23.03
N ASP A 128 17.26 -12.62 23.31
CA ASP A 128 18.45 -13.35 23.71
C ASP A 128 18.94 -14.17 22.51
N TYR A 129 19.90 -13.61 21.77
CA TYR A 129 20.41 -14.17 20.53
C TYR A 129 21.93 -13.99 20.41
N PRO A 130 22.69 -15.03 20.02
CA PRO A 130 24.14 -14.91 19.87
C PRO A 130 24.56 -13.89 18.80
N GLY A 131 25.44 -12.96 19.17
CA GLY A 131 25.94 -11.89 18.30
C GLY A 131 25.20 -10.56 18.45
N GLU A 132 25.47 -9.61 17.56
CA GLU A 132 24.78 -8.31 17.58
C GLU A 132 23.32 -8.49 17.18
N HIS A 133 22.41 -8.00 18.03
CA HIS A 133 20.97 -8.06 17.81
C HIS A 133 20.31 -6.75 18.23
N ASN A 134 19.17 -6.43 17.62
CA ASN A 134 18.42 -5.22 17.92
C ASN A 134 16.90 -5.45 17.75
N ILE A 135 16.09 -4.69 18.47
CA ILE A 135 14.63 -4.64 18.31
C ILE A 135 14.33 -3.41 17.44
N GLN A 136 13.92 -3.63 16.20
CA GLN A 136 13.59 -2.56 15.25
C GLN A 136 12.37 -2.96 14.41
N GLY A 137 11.78 -2.00 13.68
CA GLY A 137 10.53 -2.24 12.94
C GLY A 137 9.31 -2.12 13.85
N TYR A 138 8.33 -3.01 13.69
CA TYR A 138 7.18 -3.09 14.59
C TYR A 138 7.60 -3.77 15.89
N THR A 139 7.99 -2.96 16.87
CA THR A 139 8.37 -3.43 18.22
C THR A 139 7.16 -3.75 19.09
N THR A 140 5.98 -3.25 18.67
CA THR A 140 4.68 -3.54 19.27
C THR A 140 3.68 -4.00 18.21
N SER A 141 2.72 -4.82 18.63
CA SER A 141 1.56 -5.22 17.83
C SER A 141 0.31 -5.16 18.69
N THR A 142 -0.77 -4.58 18.19
CA THR A 142 -1.99 -4.32 18.98
C THR A 142 -3.22 -5.01 18.41
N VAL A 143 -3.92 -5.80 19.21
CA VAL A 143 -5.28 -6.26 18.90
C VAL A 143 -6.27 -5.23 19.46
N SER A 144 -6.92 -4.51 18.55
CA SER A 144 -7.98 -3.55 18.88
C SER A 144 -9.33 -4.24 18.82
N PHE A 145 -10.13 -4.06 19.87
CA PHE A 145 -11.53 -4.50 19.89
C PHE A 145 -12.45 -3.39 19.37
N GLY A 146 -12.00 -2.14 19.31
CA GLY A 146 -12.74 -1.00 18.77
C GLY A 146 -12.43 -0.74 17.29
N GLU A 147 -12.13 0.52 16.98
CA GLU A 147 -11.78 0.95 15.62
C GLU A 147 -10.45 0.33 15.14
N SER A 148 -10.33 0.16 13.82
CA SER A 148 -9.10 -0.29 13.17
C SER A 148 -8.00 0.76 13.40
N LEU A 149 -6.83 0.34 13.89
CA LEU A 149 -5.69 1.24 14.20
C LEU A 149 -4.85 1.61 12.96
N GLY A 150 -5.35 1.30 11.76
CA GLY A 150 -4.62 1.40 10.50
C GLY A 150 -3.75 0.18 10.22
N GLY A 151 -3.41 0.00 8.94
CA GLY A 151 -2.66 -1.14 8.45
C GLY A 151 -1.89 -0.83 7.17
N VAL A 152 -1.07 -1.78 6.73
CA VAL A 152 -0.38 -1.69 5.44
C VAL A 152 -1.25 -2.35 4.37
N ALA A 153 -1.83 -1.54 3.50
CA ALA A 153 -2.58 -2.02 2.35
C ALA A 153 -1.62 -2.36 1.20
N THR A 154 -1.68 -3.59 0.69
CA THR A 154 -0.91 -4.05 -0.49
C THR A 154 -1.84 -4.41 -1.66
N PRO A 155 -2.57 -3.43 -2.23
CA PRO A 155 -3.52 -3.69 -3.30
C PRO A 155 -2.83 -4.26 -4.55
N SER A 156 -3.36 -5.36 -5.07
CA SER A 156 -2.88 -5.98 -6.31
C SER A 156 -3.43 -5.24 -7.54
N VAL A 157 -2.68 -4.23 -7.99
CA VAL A 157 -3.04 -3.42 -9.18
C VAL A 157 -2.81 -4.13 -10.52
N GLY A 158 -2.34 -5.38 -10.54
CA GLY A 158 -2.09 -6.13 -11.77
C GLY A 158 -0.71 -5.88 -12.40
N GLY A 159 0.31 -5.64 -11.57
CA GLY A 159 1.71 -5.51 -12.01
C GLY A 159 2.04 -4.16 -12.68
N PRO A 160 3.12 -4.10 -13.48
CA PRO A 160 3.60 -2.85 -14.08
C PRO A 160 2.59 -2.12 -14.95
N ASN A 161 1.68 -2.84 -15.61
CA ASN A 161 0.66 -2.25 -16.47
C ASN A 161 -0.57 -1.75 -15.70
N GLN A 162 -0.62 -2.02 -14.38
CA GLN A 162 -1.67 -1.55 -13.48
C GLN A 162 -3.08 -1.82 -14.03
N GLY A 163 -3.32 -3.05 -14.52
CA GLY A 163 -4.55 -3.41 -15.22
C GLY A 163 -5.80 -3.43 -14.34
N ASN A 164 -5.66 -3.37 -13.02
CA ASN A 164 -6.78 -3.40 -12.08
C ASN A 164 -6.93 -2.07 -11.34
N GLN A 165 -8.17 -1.63 -11.20
CA GLN A 165 -8.58 -0.70 -10.16
C GLN A 165 -8.91 -1.50 -8.90
N VAL A 166 -8.43 -1.03 -7.74
CA VAL A 166 -8.64 -1.71 -6.46
C VAL A 166 -9.44 -0.82 -5.53
N TYR A 167 -10.62 -1.31 -5.13
CA TYR A 167 -11.47 -0.67 -4.14
C TYR A 167 -11.14 -1.25 -2.78
N VAL A 168 -10.82 -0.38 -1.83
CA VAL A 168 -10.42 -0.75 -0.48
C VAL A 168 -11.55 -0.41 0.47
N ASP A 169 -12.11 -1.42 1.12
CA ASP A 169 -13.00 -1.22 2.26
C ASP A 169 -12.17 -1.11 3.53
N LEU A 170 -11.99 0.11 4.03
CA LEU A 170 -11.19 0.41 5.21
C LEU A 170 -11.80 -0.14 6.51
N SER A 171 -13.09 -0.51 6.50
CA SER A 171 -13.77 -1.07 7.67
C SER A 171 -13.53 -2.57 7.84
N SER A 172 -13.36 -3.28 6.72
CA SER A 172 -13.20 -4.74 6.67
C SER A 172 -11.82 -5.20 6.18
N ASP A 173 -10.92 -4.27 5.83
CA ASP A 173 -9.62 -4.55 5.20
C ASP A 173 -9.73 -5.44 3.95
N THR A 174 -10.87 -5.32 3.24
CA THR A 174 -11.12 -6.11 2.03
C THR A 174 -10.76 -5.32 0.78
N PHE A 175 -10.10 -6.02 -0.16
CA PHE A 175 -9.67 -5.47 -1.44
C PHE A 175 -10.50 -6.08 -2.57
N THR A 176 -11.31 -5.26 -3.23
CA THR A 176 -12.05 -5.67 -4.43
C THR A 176 -11.29 -5.22 -5.67
N GLN A 177 -10.84 -6.17 -6.48
CA GLN A 177 -10.13 -5.91 -7.73
C GLN A 177 -11.10 -5.92 -8.91
N VAL A 178 -11.08 -4.87 -9.72
CA VAL A 178 -11.85 -4.75 -10.96
C VAL A 178 -10.91 -4.42 -12.10
N ARG A 179 -11.02 -5.15 -13.21
CA ARG A 179 -10.20 -4.89 -14.40
C ARG A 179 -10.63 -3.55 -15.03
N ARG A 180 -9.69 -2.64 -15.30
CA ARG A 180 -10.00 -1.25 -15.69
C ARG A 180 -10.81 -1.14 -16.98
N ASP A 181 -10.54 -1.97 -17.98
CA ASP A 181 -11.23 -1.99 -19.28
C ASP A 181 -12.44 -2.95 -19.32
N SER A 182 -12.99 -3.34 -18.15
CA SER A 182 -14.14 -4.25 -18.10
C SER A 182 -15.50 -3.57 -18.32
N TRP A 183 -15.53 -2.24 -18.31
CA TRP A 183 -16.73 -1.44 -18.53
C TRP A 183 -16.36 -0.10 -19.17
N ASP A 184 -17.32 0.53 -19.87
CA ASP A 184 -17.13 1.84 -20.51
C ASP A 184 -18.09 2.89 -19.92
N LEU A 185 -19.38 2.54 -19.80
CA LEU A 185 -20.44 3.43 -19.35
C LEU A 185 -21.11 2.88 -18.09
N GLY A 186 -21.23 3.73 -17.06
CA GLY A 186 -21.98 3.45 -15.84
C GLY A 186 -23.33 4.17 -15.87
N PHE A 187 -24.42 3.44 -15.67
CA PHE A 187 -25.77 4.00 -15.69
C PHE A 187 -26.28 4.20 -14.26
N TYR A 188 -26.67 5.43 -13.93
CA TYR A 188 -27.35 5.76 -12.70
C TYR A 188 -28.83 6.04 -12.99
N CYS A 189 -29.70 5.26 -12.35
CA CYS A 189 -31.15 5.29 -12.55
C CYS A 189 -31.89 5.67 -11.26
N GLY A 190 -31.28 6.53 -10.44
CA GLY A 190 -31.87 7.02 -9.18
C GLY A 190 -32.85 8.17 -9.44
N GLU A 191 -32.65 9.28 -8.73
CA GLU A 191 -33.46 10.49 -8.92
C GLU A 191 -33.13 11.26 -10.22
N GLU A 192 -31.89 11.15 -10.70
CA GLU A 192 -31.41 11.72 -11.95
C GLU A 192 -30.94 10.60 -12.87
N PHE A 193 -31.27 10.65 -14.17
CA PHE A 193 -30.77 9.66 -15.13
C PHE A 193 -29.41 10.07 -15.68
N ARG A 194 -28.33 9.60 -15.05
CA ARG A 194 -26.95 10.01 -15.36
C ARG A 194 -26.14 8.88 -15.96
N ILE A 195 -25.17 9.24 -16.79
CA ILE A 195 -24.24 8.31 -17.44
C ILE A 195 -22.82 8.75 -17.10
N GLY A 196 -22.11 7.92 -16.33
CA GLY A 196 -20.70 8.11 -16.02
C GLY A 196 -19.80 7.42 -17.03
N LEU A 197 -18.67 8.06 -17.34
CA LEU A 197 -17.60 7.53 -18.16
C LEU A 197 -16.57 6.78 -17.31
N ASN A 198 -15.94 5.77 -17.90
CA ASN A 198 -14.83 5.12 -17.24
C ASN A 198 -13.55 5.98 -17.26
N ALA A 199 -13.38 6.77 -16.20
CA ALA A 199 -12.19 7.59 -16.00
C ALA A 199 -10.89 6.79 -15.89
N SER A 200 -10.94 5.51 -15.50
CA SER A 200 -9.74 4.65 -15.31
C SER A 200 -9.02 4.29 -16.61
N ILE A 201 -9.69 4.45 -17.75
CA ILE A 201 -9.14 4.25 -19.09
C ILE A 201 -9.08 5.54 -19.90
N TYR A 202 -9.28 6.70 -19.27
CA TYR A 202 -9.24 8.01 -19.90
C TYR A 202 -10.32 8.24 -20.98
N MET A 203 -11.55 7.79 -20.73
CA MET A 203 -12.69 8.13 -21.60
C MET A 203 -13.02 9.63 -21.54
N ALA A 204 -13.59 10.13 -22.62
CA ALA A 204 -14.12 11.49 -22.71
C ALA A 204 -15.36 11.51 -23.63
N ALA A 205 -16.26 12.46 -23.42
CA ALA A 205 -17.45 12.63 -24.25
C ALA A 205 -17.68 14.10 -24.60
N LYS A 206 -18.18 14.36 -25.80
CA LYS A 206 -18.60 15.70 -26.23
C LYS A 206 -20.03 15.66 -26.75
N LYS A 207 -20.88 16.51 -26.19
CA LYS A 207 -22.23 16.78 -26.69
C LYS A 207 -22.16 17.39 -28.10
N LEU A 208 -22.97 16.86 -29.01
CA LEU A 208 -23.21 17.40 -30.33
C LEU A 208 -24.56 18.12 -30.36
N ASP A 209 -24.77 19.01 -31.32
CA ASP A 209 -26.03 19.77 -31.45
C ASP A 209 -27.19 18.92 -32.00
N GLN A 210 -26.89 17.72 -32.50
CA GLN A 210 -27.85 16.81 -33.12
C GLN A 210 -28.48 15.92 -32.07
N THR A 211 -29.78 15.67 -32.20
CA THR A 211 -30.52 14.67 -31.42
C THR A 211 -30.79 13.39 -32.22
N ASN A 212 -30.57 13.44 -33.54
CA ASN A 212 -30.67 12.29 -34.43
C ASN A 212 -29.28 11.84 -34.89
N ILE A 213 -28.91 10.59 -34.57
CA ILE A 213 -27.61 10.00 -34.93
C ILE A 213 -27.38 9.90 -36.44
N ASP A 214 -28.44 9.74 -37.24
CA ASP A 214 -28.34 9.63 -38.71
C ASP A 214 -27.92 10.96 -39.37
N GLN A 215 -28.02 12.08 -38.64
CA GLN A 215 -27.60 13.39 -39.10
C GLN A 215 -26.12 13.69 -38.80
N VAL A 216 -25.45 12.84 -38.02
CA VAL A 216 -24.05 13.03 -37.65
C VAL A 216 -23.15 12.50 -38.76
N THR A 217 -22.26 13.36 -39.27
CA THR A 217 -21.30 12.98 -40.33
C THR A 217 -19.87 13.05 -39.82
N GLN A 218 -18.97 12.30 -40.47
CA GLN A 218 -17.55 12.29 -40.09
C GLN A 218 -16.91 13.69 -40.14
N ALA A 219 -17.30 14.51 -41.12
CA ALA A 219 -16.78 15.88 -41.26
C ALA A 219 -17.16 16.78 -40.08
N MET A 220 -18.28 16.48 -39.40
CA MET A 220 -18.71 17.23 -38.21
C MET A 220 -17.90 16.86 -36.97
N VAL A 221 -17.45 15.60 -36.84
CA VAL A 221 -16.76 15.12 -35.64
C VAL A 221 -15.23 15.13 -35.74
N SER A 222 -14.67 15.06 -36.96
CA SER A 222 -13.22 15.00 -37.15
C SER A 222 -12.42 16.16 -36.54
N PRO A 223 -12.90 17.42 -36.49
CA PRO A 223 -12.17 18.51 -35.84
C PRO A 223 -11.99 18.29 -34.33
N PHE A 224 -12.85 17.46 -33.71
CA PHE A 224 -12.87 17.24 -32.27
C PHE A 224 -12.01 16.06 -31.82
N PHE A 225 -11.49 15.22 -32.72
CA PHE A 225 -10.75 14.01 -32.34
C PHE A 225 -9.50 14.27 -31.49
N ALA A 226 -8.81 15.38 -31.73
CA ALA A 226 -7.65 15.79 -30.93
C ALA A 226 -8.05 16.56 -29.65
N GLN A 227 -9.30 17.02 -29.57
CA GLN A 227 -9.80 17.84 -28.46
C GLN A 227 -10.54 16.99 -27.43
N VAL A 228 -11.30 15.98 -27.84
CA VAL A 228 -12.10 15.15 -26.92
C VAL A 228 -11.23 14.04 -26.37
N GLY A 229 -10.57 14.32 -25.26
CA GLY A 229 -9.67 13.38 -24.60
C GLY A 229 -9.01 13.98 -23.36
N ILE A 230 -8.39 13.11 -22.57
CA ILE A 230 -7.66 13.50 -21.37
C ILE A 230 -6.19 13.74 -21.71
N GLY A 231 -5.57 14.75 -21.08
CA GLY A 231 -4.14 15.04 -21.24
C GLY A 231 -3.77 15.91 -22.43
N THR A 232 -4.71 16.72 -22.94
CA THR A 232 -4.45 17.70 -24.02
C THR A 232 -3.80 19.00 -23.52
N PHE A 233 -3.73 19.20 -22.20
CA PHE A 233 -3.25 20.42 -21.54
C PHE A 233 -4.07 21.68 -21.88
N ASP A 234 -5.30 21.51 -22.38
CA ASP A 234 -6.28 22.58 -22.59
C ASP A 234 -7.29 22.60 -21.42
N PRO A 235 -7.49 23.73 -20.72
CA PRO A 235 -8.52 23.85 -19.68
C PRO A 235 -9.94 23.54 -20.18
N GLU A 236 -10.25 23.82 -21.45
CA GLU A 236 -11.57 23.55 -22.03
C GLU A 236 -11.92 22.06 -22.07
N ASN A 237 -10.91 21.18 -21.97
CA ASN A 237 -11.13 19.74 -21.96
C ASN A 237 -11.78 19.22 -20.69
N MET A 238 -11.79 20.01 -19.62
CA MET A 238 -12.57 19.67 -18.43
C MET A 238 -14.06 19.52 -18.75
N ASN A 239 -14.55 20.14 -19.83
CA ASN A 239 -15.93 20.00 -20.29
C ASN A 239 -16.21 18.64 -20.98
N TYR A 240 -15.19 17.82 -21.23
CA TYR A 240 -15.32 16.54 -21.93
C TYR A 240 -15.12 15.32 -21.05
N VAL A 241 -14.84 15.52 -19.76
CA VAL A 241 -14.60 14.45 -18.80
C VAL A 241 -15.55 14.59 -17.63
N ASP A 242 -15.81 13.49 -16.95
CA ASP A 242 -16.57 13.54 -15.70
C ASP A 242 -15.77 14.28 -14.63
N ASP A 243 -16.49 14.97 -13.74
CA ASP A 243 -15.91 15.68 -12.62
C ASP A 243 -15.08 14.72 -11.74
N PRO A 244 -13.80 15.02 -11.46
CA PRO A 244 -12.93 14.17 -10.65
C PRO A 244 -13.43 13.89 -9.23
N SER A 245 -14.37 14.71 -8.72
CA SER A 245 -15.03 14.47 -7.43
C SER A 245 -15.97 13.26 -7.43
N GLY A 246 -16.39 12.79 -8.62
CA GLY A 246 -17.38 11.72 -8.76
C GLY A 246 -18.81 12.17 -8.43
N ALA A 247 -19.07 13.49 -8.39
CA ALA A 247 -20.41 14.02 -8.23
C ALA A 247 -21.32 13.57 -9.38
N ILE A 248 -22.48 12.98 -9.06
CA ILE A 248 -23.36 12.37 -10.08
C ILE A 248 -23.92 13.39 -11.09
N GLY A 249 -24.03 14.66 -10.70
CA GLY A 249 -24.42 15.76 -11.58
C GLY A 249 -23.27 16.34 -12.42
N GLY A 250 -22.04 15.89 -12.20
CA GLY A 250 -20.83 16.37 -12.87
C GLY A 250 -20.38 15.50 -14.05
N THR A 251 -21.28 14.76 -14.69
CA THR A 251 -20.95 13.89 -15.83
C THR A 251 -20.81 14.68 -17.13
N ALA A 252 -19.91 14.25 -18.03
CA ALA A 252 -19.74 14.86 -19.35
C ALA A 252 -20.94 14.62 -20.29
N ILE A 253 -21.71 13.56 -20.01
CA ILE A 253 -23.00 13.29 -20.65
C ILE A 253 -24.10 13.90 -19.78
N ASP A 254 -24.98 14.69 -20.39
CA ASP A 254 -26.08 15.34 -19.66
C ASP A 254 -27.09 14.31 -19.15
N GLU A 255 -27.97 14.75 -18.25
CA GLU A 255 -29.08 13.93 -17.79
C GLU A 255 -29.94 13.48 -18.97
N VAL A 256 -30.28 12.19 -18.99
CA VAL A 256 -31.21 11.64 -19.98
C VAL A 256 -32.61 12.14 -19.67
N SER A 257 -33.13 12.97 -20.56
CA SER A 257 -34.45 13.57 -20.44
C SER A 257 -35.54 12.59 -20.86
N ILE A 258 -36.72 12.74 -20.24
CA ILE A 258 -37.94 12.07 -20.70
C ILE A 258 -38.43 12.61 -22.06
N ASN A 259 -37.99 13.80 -22.46
CA ASN A 259 -38.26 14.37 -23.77
C ASN A 259 -37.12 14.03 -24.73
N ASP A 260 -37.41 13.20 -25.73
CA ASP A 260 -36.45 12.80 -26.77
C ASP A 260 -35.77 13.97 -27.48
N ALA A 261 -36.47 15.10 -27.63
CA ALA A 261 -35.91 16.30 -28.27
C ALA A 261 -34.79 16.97 -27.45
N GLU A 262 -34.63 16.63 -26.17
CA GLU A 262 -33.56 17.13 -25.31
C GLU A 262 -32.37 16.15 -25.25
N ASN A 263 -32.52 14.94 -25.79
CA ASN A 263 -31.50 13.90 -25.76
C ASN A 263 -30.57 14.03 -26.97
N HIS A 264 -29.39 14.61 -26.73
CA HIS A 264 -28.41 14.88 -27.78
C HIS A 264 -27.52 13.66 -28.07
N VAL A 265 -26.92 13.64 -29.24
CA VAL A 265 -25.90 12.66 -29.65
C VAL A 265 -24.55 13.10 -29.08
N TYR A 266 -23.74 12.14 -28.64
CA TYR A 266 -22.42 12.38 -28.07
C TYR A 266 -21.33 11.72 -28.91
N LEU A 267 -20.22 12.46 -29.12
CA LEU A 267 -18.96 11.89 -29.58
C LEU A 267 -18.21 11.34 -28.37
N VAL A 268 -17.96 10.02 -28.35
CA VAL A 268 -17.29 9.35 -27.25
C VAL A 268 -15.88 8.92 -27.67
N ASN A 269 -14.88 9.34 -26.89
CA ASN A 269 -13.56 8.77 -26.90
C ASN A 269 -13.52 7.58 -25.94
N MET A 270 -13.29 6.39 -26.49
CA MET A 270 -13.28 5.11 -25.75
C MET A 270 -12.04 4.92 -24.84
N GLY A 271 -11.10 5.88 -24.83
CA GLY A 271 -9.92 5.80 -23.99
C GLY A 271 -8.92 4.73 -24.44
N TYR A 272 -8.25 4.10 -23.47
CA TYR A 272 -7.15 3.16 -23.70
C TYR A 272 -7.48 1.75 -23.23
N THR A 273 -7.05 0.76 -24.01
CA THR A 273 -7.01 -0.64 -23.57
C THR A 273 -5.79 -0.89 -22.69
N ILE A 274 -5.87 -1.91 -21.83
CA ILE A 274 -4.75 -2.27 -20.96
C ILE A 274 -3.59 -2.81 -21.81
N GLY A 275 -2.40 -2.25 -21.60
CA GLY A 275 -1.17 -2.71 -22.26
C GLY A 275 -0.84 -4.17 -21.90
N THR A 276 -0.44 -4.96 -22.90
CA THR A 276 -0.03 -6.37 -22.71
C THR A 276 1.48 -6.54 -22.58
N MET A 277 2.26 -5.52 -22.93
CA MET A 277 3.72 -5.54 -22.86
C MET A 277 4.19 -5.15 -21.46
N THR A 278 5.17 -5.87 -20.90
CA THR A 278 5.82 -5.43 -19.67
C THR A 278 6.69 -4.20 -19.98
N PRO A 279 6.48 -3.06 -19.31
CA PRO A 279 7.33 -1.88 -19.44
C PRO A 279 8.76 -2.27 -19.06
N VAL A 280 9.72 -1.83 -19.87
CA VAL A 280 11.16 -2.09 -19.69
C VAL A 280 11.77 -1.06 -18.76
#